data_AF-A0A7L0TJT0-F1
#
_entry.id   AF-A0A7L0TJT0-F1
#
_cell.length_a   1.000
_cell.length_b   1.000
_cell.length_c   1.000
_cell.angle_alpha   90.00
_cell.angle_beta   90.00
_cell.angle_gamma   90.00
#
_symmetry.space_group_name_H-M   'P 1'
#
loop_
_entity.id
_entity.type
_entity.pdbx_description
1 polymer ?
#
loop_
_entity_poly.entity_id
_entity_poly.type
_entity_poly.pdbx_seq_one_letter_code
_entity_poly.pdbx_strand_id
1 'polypeptide(L)' 'LRCWARGNPPPILVCAKDGESFPAGVPRPVTRAHAGTYRCRATNPLGTAVRSVTVWVHCEWGRGGRGC' A
#
# COMPACT_ATOMS: atom_id res chain seq x y z
N LEU A 1 3.79 3.58 -1.25
CA LEU A 1 3.12 2.57 -2.10
C LEU A 1 2.32 3.29 -3.19
N ARG A 2 2.53 2.97 -4.47
CA ARG A 2 1.71 3.49 -5.59
C ARG A 2 0.80 2.38 -6.11
N CYS A 3 -0.52 2.58 -6.03
CA CYS A 3 -1.51 1.63 -6.53
C CYS A 3 -2.36 2.34 -7.60
N TRP A 4 -2.62 1.67 -8.71
CA TRP A 4 -3.45 2.19 -9.80
C TRP A 4 -4.34 1.06 -10.33
N ALA A 5 -5.64 1.32 -10.44
CA ALA A 5 -6.59 0.47 -11.13
C ALA A 5 -7.04 1.08 -12.46
N ARG A 6 -7.21 0.23 -13.48
CA ARG A 6 -7.80 0.59 -14.77
C ARG A 6 -9.17 -0.05 -14.89
N GLY A 7 -10.12 0.70 -15.42
CA GLY A 7 -11.48 0.23 -15.71
C GLY A 7 -12.23 1.31 -16.48
N ASN A 8 -13.23 0.90 -17.26
CA ASN A 8 -14.19 1.79 -17.89
C ASN A 8 -15.61 1.31 -17.55
N PRO A 9 -16.42 2.05 -16.76
CA PRO A 9 -16.15 3.37 -16.16
C PRO A 9 -14.91 3.39 -15.22
N PRO A 10 -14.38 4.57 -14.87
CA PRO A 10 -13.22 4.67 -13.98
C PRO A 10 -13.54 4.04 -12.60
N PRO A 11 -12.74 3.07 -12.12
CA PRO A 11 -13.00 2.43 -10.83
C PRO A 11 -12.58 3.33 -9.67
N ILE A 12 -13.33 3.28 -8.58
CA ILE A 12 -12.98 3.90 -7.31
C ILE A 12 -11.98 3.01 -6.59
N LEU A 13 -10.82 3.56 -6.23
CA LEU A 13 -9.74 2.85 -5.54
C LEU A 13 -9.76 3.15 -4.04
N VAL A 14 -9.89 2.11 -3.22
CA VAL A 14 -9.83 2.20 -1.76
C VAL A 14 -8.74 1.27 -1.25
N CYS A 15 -7.69 1.81 -0.63
CA CYS A 15 -6.60 1.03 -0.06
C CYS A 15 -6.64 1.05 1.47
N ALA A 16 -6.42 -0.11 2.06
CA ALA A 16 -6.29 -0.28 3.51
C ALA A 16 -5.00 -1.06 3.82
N LYS A 17 -4.30 -0.67 4.87
CA LYS A 17 -3.15 -1.39 5.43
C LYS A 17 -3.64 -2.11 6.69
N ASP A 18 -3.60 -3.44 6.71
CA ASP A 18 -3.98 -4.25 7.87
C ASP A 18 -5.39 -3.92 8.42
N GLY A 19 -6.29 -3.39 7.58
CA GLY A 19 -7.63 -2.95 7.95
C GLY A 19 -7.78 -1.44 8.20
N GLU A 20 -6.69 -0.69 8.34
CA GLU A 20 -6.68 0.76 8.53
C GLU A 20 -6.63 1.52 7.19
N SER A 21 -7.33 2.64 7.07
CA SER A 21 -7.33 3.44 5.84
C SER A 21 -5.93 3.97 5.54
N PHE A 22 -5.39 3.61 4.37
CA PHE A 22 -4.04 4.01 3.99
C PHE A 22 -4.09 4.94 2.77
N PRO A 23 -3.57 6.18 2.88
CA PRO A 23 -3.50 7.09 1.74
C PRO A 23 -2.45 6.60 0.74
N ALA A 24 -2.90 5.92 -0.31
CA ALA A 24 -2.04 5.53 -1.43
C ALA A 24 -1.64 6.77 -2.24
N GLY A 25 -0.40 6.80 -2.76
CA GLY A 25 0.07 7.86 -3.65
C GLY A 25 0.95 8.95 -3.02
N VAL A 26 1.07 9.02 -1.69
CA VAL A 26 2.00 9.95 -1.02
C VAL A 26 3.31 9.23 -0.70
N PRO A 27 4.47 9.69 -1.22
CA PRO A 27 5.77 9.19 -0.80
C PRO A 27 6.01 9.60 0.66
N ARG A 28 6.32 8.64 1.54
CA ARG A 28 6.63 8.87 2.96
C ARG A 28 7.88 8.08 3.34
N PRO A 29 8.65 8.53 4.36
CA PRO A 29 9.75 7.76 4.90
C PRO A 29 9.27 6.40 5.38
N VAL A 30 9.97 5.34 4.97
CA VAL A 30 9.61 3.97 5.35
C VAL A 30 10.09 3.71 6.78
N THR A 31 9.16 3.36 7.66
CA THR A 31 9.45 2.90 9.04
C THR A 31 8.99 1.45 9.20
N ARG A 32 9.44 0.75 10.25
CA ARG A 32 8.96 -0.62 10.56
C ARG A 32 7.44 -0.72 10.65
N ALA A 33 6.76 0.34 11.09
CA ALA A 33 5.30 0.40 11.15
C ALA A 33 4.63 0.33 9.76
N HIS A 34 5.36 0.61 8.68
CA HIS A 34 4.86 0.47 7.31
C HIS A 34 4.93 -0.97 6.79
N ALA A 35 5.63 -1.88 7.47
CA ALA A 35 5.53 -3.30 7.16
C ALA A 35 4.10 -3.77 7.46
N GLY A 36 3.56 -4.64 6.60
CA GLY A 36 2.19 -5.12 6.73
C GLY A 36 1.57 -5.50 5.40
N THR A 37 0.29 -5.87 5.45
CA THR A 37 -0.47 -6.29 4.29
C THR A 37 -1.39 -5.17 3.82
N TYR A 38 -1.17 -4.73 2.58
CA TYR A 38 -1.92 -3.68 1.92
C TYR A 38 -2.95 -4.31 1.00
N ARG A 39 -4.22 -4.02 1.23
CA ARG A 39 -5.34 -4.46 0.41
C ARG A 39 -5.97 -3.28 -0.28
N CYS A 40 -5.87 -3.24 -1.60
CA CYS A 40 -6.52 -2.23 -2.43
C CYS A 40 -7.72 -2.84 -3.18
N ARG A 41 -8.87 -2.20 -3.06
CA ARG A 41 -10.11 -2.56 -3.74
C ARG A 41 -10.45 -1.51 -4.79
N ALA A 42 -10.55 -1.96 -6.03
CA ALA A 42 -11.01 -1.17 -7.17
C ALA A 42 -12.44 -1.57 -7.49
N THR A 43 -13.39 -0.64 -7.34
CA THR A 43 -14.82 -0.90 -7.52
C THR A 43 -15.34 -0.08 -8.69
N ASN A 44 -16.01 -0.74 -9.64
CA ASN A 44 -16.63 -0.13 -10.81
C ASN A 44 -18.07 -0.65 -10.94
N PRO A 45 -19.01 0.01 -11.66
CA PRO A 45 -20.35 -0.55 -11.87
C PRO A 45 -20.36 -1.92 -12.54
N LEU A 46 -19.31 -2.26 -13.29
CA LEU A 46 -19.16 -3.57 -13.93
C LEU A 46 -18.65 -4.67 -13.00
N GLY A 47 -18.07 -4.31 -11.85
CA GLY A 47 -17.51 -5.30 -10.93
C GLY A 47 -16.45 -4.75 -9.99
N THR A 48 -15.91 -5.64 -9.17
CA THR A 48 -14.92 -5.29 -8.14
C THR A 48 -13.67 -6.14 -8.30
N ALA A 49 -12.51 -5.49 -8.31
CA ALA A 49 -11.20 -6.14 -8.26
C ALA A 49 -10.51 -5.83 -6.92
N VAL A 50 -9.90 -6.85 -6.31
CA VAL A 50 -9.16 -6.70 -5.05
C VAL A 50 -7.73 -7.18 -5.26
N ARG A 51 -6.76 -6.42 -4.75
CA ARG A 51 -5.35 -6.79 -4.75
C ARG A 51 -4.76 -6.66 -3.36
N SER A 52 -4.11 -7.72 -2.91
CA SER A 52 -3.36 -7.74 -1.65
C SER A 52 -1.86 -7.78 -1.95
N VAL A 53 -1.09 -6.94 -1.25
CA VAL A 53 0.36 -6.81 -1.38
C VAL A 53 0.95 -6.78 0.02
N THR A 54 1.89 -7.67 0.29
CA THR A 54 2.61 -7.68 1.57
C THR A 54 3.91 -6.91 1.42
N VAL A 55 4.09 -5.89 2.25
CA VAL A 55 5.29 -5.05 2.26
C VAL A 55 6.14 -5.42 3.46
N TRP A 56 7.40 -5.75 3.20
CA TRP A 56 8.40 -6.03 4.22
C TRP A 56 9.39 -4.87 4.28
N VAL A 57 9.69 -4.40 5.48
CA VAL A 57 10.69 -3.35 5.70
C VAL A 57 11.94 -4.02 6.27
N HIS A 58 13.00 -4.04 5.48
CA HIS A 58 14.32 -4.43 5.96
C HIS A 58 15.03 -3.17 6.47
N CYS A 59 15.47 -3.18 7.73
CA CYS A 59 16.41 -2.16 8.21
C CYS A 59 17.78 -2.56 7.65
N GLU A 60 18.37 -1.75 6.77
CA GLU A 60 19.78 -1.90 6.41
C GLU A 60 20.63 -1.34 7.56
N TRP A 61 21.43 -2.20 8.20
CA TRP A 61 22.40 -1.79 9.21
C TRP A 61 23.60 -1.13 8.51
N GLY A 62 23.49 0.17 8.23
CA GLY A 62 24.63 0.97 7.76
C GLY A 62 25.73 1.00 8.83
N ARG A 63 27.00 0.92 8.40
CA ARG A 63 28.26 0.86 9.18
C ARG A 63 28.51 1.94 10.26
N GLY A 64 27.54 2.76 10.63
CA GLY A 64 27.59 3.66 11.79
C GLY A 64 26.36 3.40 12.64
N GLY A 65 26.54 2.70 13.76
CA GLY A 65 25.46 2.15 14.59
C GLY A 65 24.43 3.15 15.07
N ARG A 66 23.41 3.38 14.24
CA ARG A 66 22.04 3.79 14.56
C ARG A 66 21.14 3.21 13.46
N GLY A 67 20.77 1.95 13.63
CA GLY A 67 19.76 1.30 12.79
C GLY A 67 18.37 1.49 13.39
N CYS A 68 17.45 2.03 12.58
CA CYS A 68 16.03 2.31 12.87
C CYS A 68 15.81 3.07 14.20
#